data_AF-A0A6I5CVE4-F1
#
_entry.id   AF-A0A6I5CVE4-F1
#
_cell.length_a   1.000
_cell.length_b   1.000
_cell.length_c   1.000
_cell.angle_alpha   90.00
_cell.angle_beta   90.00
_cell.angle_gamma   90.00
#
_symmetry.space_group_name_H-M   'P 1'
#
loop_
_entity.id
_entity.type
_entity.pdbx_description
1 polymer ?
#
loop_
_entity_poly.entity_id
_entity_poly.type
_entity_poly.pdbx_seq_one_letter_code
_entity_poly.pdbx_strand_id
1 'polypeptide(L)'
;RLPPSPRLATAAVTLLRENPWARAWLRARLGPARTDFLLACANAAVHGAGQTPIALLLDGALRACQLIETVARAAAFDTVHDELCSPGRAGAALASRPPLRESPAQEYARHASAGSLVGAAVTLLVKHDGAEAAEAALAGSPKAARYGPAAFHAVLGTALARSGVLVRDPERLPMLEMAGTVVLHPSALRTARGDADPWAEPVLDAARRAGLRVIVMDDPALEDVTPLADQVVDARRPL
;
A
#
# COMPACT_ATOMS: atom_id res chain seq x y z
N ARG A 1 -14.39 36.66 21.73
CA ARG A 1 -13.49 35.56 22.17
C ARG A 1 -13.02 34.87 20.91
N LEU A 2 -11.75 35.03 20.55
CA LEU A 2 -11.18 34.35 19.38
C LEU A 2 -11.18 32.83 19.65
N PRO A 3 -11.48 32.00 18.63
CA PRO A 3 -11.58 30.54 18.79
C PRO A 3 -10.22 29.94 19.23
N PRO A 4 -10.22 28.69 19.75
CA PRO A 4 -8.99 28.00 20.15
C PRO A 4 -7.96 28.07 19.03
N SER A 5 -6.69 28.29 19.38
CA SER A 5 -5.62 28.55 18.41
C SER A 5 -5.59 27.48 17.31
N PRO A 6 -5.35 27.85 16.05
CA PRO A 6 -5.38 26.92 14.91
C PRO A 6 -4.42 25.72 15.09
N ARG A 7 -3.38 25.86 15.93
CA ARG A 7 -2.45 24.79 16.29
C ARG A 7 -3.08 23.69 17.14
N LEU A 8 -3.90 24.06 18.13
CA LEU A 8 -4.63 23.09 18.95
C LEU A 8 -5.65 22.31 18.13
N ALA A 9 -6.35 22.98 17.20
CA ALA A 9 -7.26 22.32 16.28
C ALA A 9 -6.51 21.38 15.31
N THR A 10 -5.36 21.80 14.79
CA THR A 10 -4.50 21.00 13.89
C THR A 10 -3.95 19.77 14.60
N ALA A 11 -3.47 19.92 15.84
CA ALA A 11 -3.02 18.81 16.64
C ALA A 11 -4.17 17.88 17.03
N ALA A 12 -5.34 18.40 17.41
CA ALA A 12 -6.50 17.57 17.72
C ALA A 12 -6.96 16.72 16.52
N VAL A 13 -7.06 17.31 15.33
CA VAL A 13 -7.43 16.58 14.10
C VAL A 13 -6.32 15.61 13.68
N THR A 14 -5.06 16.00 13.81
CA THR A 14 -3.94 15.09 13.53
C THR A 14 -3.96 13.93 14.51
N LEU A 15 -4.13 14.16 15.81
CA LEU A 15 -4.23 13.10 16.83
C LEU A 15 -5.42 12.17 16.57
N LEU A 16 -6.59 12.73 16.24
CA LEU A 16 -7.80 11.95 15.95
C LEU A 16 -7.65 11.10 14.69
N ARG A 17 -6.98 11.64 13.66
CA ARG A 17 -6.69 10.93 12.41
C ARG A 17 -5.60 9.89 12.64
N GLU A 18 -4.51 10.23 13.32
CA GLU A 18 -3.31 9.40 13.44
C GLU A 18 -3.44 8.29 14.50
N ASN A 19 -4.32 8.44 15.51
CA ASN A 19 -4.51 7.47 16.59
C ASN A 19 -5.40 6.28 16.17
N PRO A 20 -4.88 5.03 16.20
CA PRO A 20 -5.62 3.85 15.74
C PRO A 20 -6.84 3.52 16.60
N TRP A 21 -6.81 3.77 17.91
CA TRP A 21 -7.93 3.50 18.81
C TRP A 21 -9.09 4.48 18.61
N ALA A 22 -8.77 5.77 18.44
CA ALA A 22 -9.77 6.79 18.13
C ALA A 22 -10.43 6.52 16.76
N ARG A 23 -9.63 6.12 15.78
CA ARG A 23 -10.12 5.77 14.44
C ARG A 23 -10.98 4.50 14.47
N ALA A 24 -10.58 3.47 15.20
CA ALA A 24 -11.35 2.24 15.38
C ALA A 24 -12.69 2.51 16.08
N TRP A 25 -12.69 3.33 17.12
CA TRP A 25 -13.90 3.73 17.84
C TRP A 25 -14.87 4.55 16.97
N LEU A 26 -14.36 5.50 16.18
CA LEU A 26 -15.17 6.26 15.21
C LEU A 26 -15.78 5.34 14.15
N ARG A 27 -14.97 4.42 13.59
CA ARG A 27 -15.44 3.44 12.61
C ARG A 27 -16.50 2.51 13.18
N ALA A 28 -16.37 2.09 14.43
CA ALA A 28 -17.36 1.27 15.12
C ALA A 28 -18.70 2.00 15.32
N ARG A 29 -18.69 3.33 15.50
CA ARG A 29 -19.91 4.12 15.71
C ARG A 29 -20.55 4.64 14.43
N LEU A 30 -19.75 5.05 13.44
CA LEU A 30 -20.20 5.79 12.27
C LEU A 30 -20.14 4.98 10.97
N GLY A 31 -19.44 3.84 10.99
CA GLY A 31 -19.09 3.05 9.82
C GLY A 31 -17.83 3.56 9.10
N PRO A 32 -17.16 2.72 8.31
CA PRO A 32 -15.88 3.04 7.68
C PRO A 32 -15.96 4.24 6.73
N ALA A 33 -16.93 4.24 5.81
CA ALA A 33 -17.07 5.29 4.79
C ALA A 33 -17.36 6.68 5.38
N ARG A 34 -18.27 6.78 6.36
CA ARG A 34 -18.59 8.08 7.00
C ARG A 34 -17.45 8.60 7.86
N THR A 35 -16.73 7.71 8.53
CA THR A 35 -15.57 8.09 9.34
C THR A 35 -14.47 8.69 8.47
N ASP A 36 -14.17 8.05 7.34
CA ASP A 36 -13.14 8.54 6.42
C ASP A 36 -13.53 9.90 5.80
N PHE A 37 -14.81 10.09 5.45
CA PHE A 37 -15.33 11.38 4.96
C PHE A 37 -15.27 12.50 6.02
N LEU A 38 -15.74 12.23 7.25
CA LEU A 38 -15.72 13.23 8.33
C LEU A 38 -14.30 13.63 8.72
N LEU A 39 -13.37 12.67 8.77
CA LEU A 39 -11.96 12.95 9.03
C LEU A 39 -11.35 13.79 7.89
N ALA A 40 -11.73 13.54 6.64
CA ALA A 40 -11.29 14.36 5.52
C ALA A 40 -11.84 15.79 5.59
N CYS A 41 -13.13 15.98 5.88
CA CYS A 41 -13.74 17.31 6.05
C CYS A 41 -13.15 18.07 7.24
N ALA A 42 -12.93 17.40 8.38
CA ALA A 42 -12.31 18.02 9.55
C ALA A 42 -10.87 18.45 9.26
N ASN A 43 -10.10 17.61 8.56
CA ASN A 43 -8.74 17.93 8.12
C ASN A 43 -8.72 19.11 7.14
N ALA A 44 -9.67 19.14 6.20
CA ALA A 44 -9.85 20.23 5.26
C ALA A 44 -10.15 21.57 5.97
N ALA A 45 -11.11 21.57 6.90
CA ALA A 45 -11.52 22.75 7.65
C ALA A 45 -10.39 23.29 8.54
N VAL A 46 -9.68 22.39 9.22
CA VAL A 46 -8.62 22.76 10.17
C VAL A 46 -7.37 23.31 9.46
N HIS A 47 -6.95 22.68 8.36
CA HIS A 47 -5.82 23.20 7.60
C HIS A 47 -6.18 24.42 6.74
N GLY A 48 -7.45 24.57 6.34
CA GLY A 48 -7.96 25.76 5.67
C GLY A 48 -7.98 26.99 6.60
N ALA A 49 -8.34 26.79 7.87
CA ALA A 49 -8.31 27.86 8.89
C ALA A 49 -6.90 28.16 9.43
N GLY A 50 -5.97 27.20 9.36
CA GLY A 50 -4.63 27.28 9.95
C GLY A 50 -3.52 27.85 9.06
N GLN A 51 -3.81 28.31 7.82
CA GLN A 51 -2.81 28.76 6.85
C GLN A 51 -1.68 27.74 6.57
N THR A 52 -1.98 26.44 6.57
CA THR A 52 -1.04 25.38 6.16
C THR A 52 -1.47 24.75 4.81
N PRO A 53 -1.43 25.50 3.69
CA PRO A 53 -1.95 25.04 2.40
C PRO A 53 -1.20 23.83 1.85
N ILE A 54 0.08 23.68 2.19
CA ILE A 54 0.95 22.58 1.72
C ILE A 54 0.41 21.21 2.16
N ALA A 55 -0.11 21.10 3.38
CA ALA A 55 -0.67 19.84 3.88
C ALA A 55 -1.95 19.43 3.13
N LEU A 56 -2.79 20.41 2.76
CA LEU A 56 -3.98 20.18 1.94
C LEU A 56 -3.62 19.79 0.52
N LEU A 57 -2.64 20.47 -0.07
CA LEU A 57 -2.15 20.13 -1.40
C LEU A 57 -1.58 18.71 -1.44
N LEU A 58 -0.80 18.31 -0.41
CA LEU A 58 -0.25 16.98 -0.31
C LEU A 58 -1.34 15.91 -0.16
N ASP A 59 -2.35 16.17 0.68
CA ASP A 59 -3.47 15.25 0.85
C ASP A 59 -4.32 15.14 -0.43
N GLY A 60 -4.63 16.28 -1.04
CA GLY A 60 -5.34 16.33 -2.33
C GLY A 60 -4.58 15.60 -3.43
N ALA A 61 -3.26 15.79 -3.53
CA ALA A 61 -2.42 15.08 -4.48
C ALA A 61 -2.43 13.56 -4.24
N LEU A 62 -2.28 13.11 -2.99
CA LEU A 62 -2.36 11.69 -2.66
C LEU A 62 -3.74 11.10 -3.00
N ARG A 63 -4.82 11.80 -2.67
CA ARG A 63 -6.19 11.38 -3.01
C ARG A 63 -6.40 11.31 -4.52
N ALA A 64 -5.84 12.26 -5.27
CA ALA A 64 -5.87 12.24 -6.73
C ALA A 64 -5.13 11.02 -7.30
N CYS A 65 -3.93 10.70 -6.80
CA CYS A 65 -3.20 9.49 -7.21
C CYS A 65 -4.03 8.22 -6.97
N GLN A 66 -4.65 8.08 -5.80
CA GLN A 66 -5.47 6.92 -5.46
C GLN A 66 -6.76 6.82 -6.29
N LEU A 67 -7.36 7.96 -6.64
CA LEU A 67 -8.50 8.01 -7.54
C LEU A 67 -8.09 7.56 -8.95
N ILE A 68 -6.98 8.10 -9.48
CA ILE A 68 -6.45 7.72 -10.79
C ILE A 68 -6.14 6.23 -10.84
N GLU A 69 -5.50 5.68 -9.81
CA GLU A 69 -5.22 4.24 -9.70
C GLU A 69 -6.51 3.42 -9.75
N THR A 70 -7.54 3.86 -9.01
CA THR A 70 -8.81 3.16 -8.95
C THR A 70 -9.53 3.14 -10.28
N VAL A 71 -9.56 4.29 -10.98
CA VAL A 71 -10.13 4.40 -12.32
C VAL A 71 -9.35 3.56 -13.33
N ALA A 72 -8.01 3.63 -13.30
CA ALA A 72 -7.15 2.86 -14.20
C ALA A 72 -7.35 1.35 -14.02
N ARG A 73 -7.46 0.88 -12.76
CA ARG A 73 -7.71 -0.53 -12.45
C ARG A 73 -9.09 -1.00 -12.89
N ALA A 74 -10.12 -0.14 -12.74
CA ALA A 74 -11.45 -0.44 -13.24
C ALA A 74 -11.43 -0.62 -14.77
N ALA A 75 -10.77 0.30 -15.50
CA ALA A 75 -10.60 0.17 -16.94
C ALA A 75 -9.81 -1.10 -17.32
N ALA A 76 -8.74 -1.43 -16.60
CA ALA A 76 -7.99 -2.67 -16.83
C ALA A 76 -8.82 -3.93 -16.54
N PHE A 77 -9.73 -3.88 -15.56
CA PHE A 77 -10.66 -4.97 -15.31
C PHE A 77 -11.66 -5.11 -16.45
N ASP A 78 -12.25 -4.00 -16.92
CA ASP A 78 -13.20 -4.01 -18.03
C ASP A 78 -12.60 -4.65 -19.29
N THR A 79 -11.31 -4.40 -19.58
CA THR A 79 -10.63 -5.00 -20.75
C THR A 79 -10.50 -6.52 -20.70
N VAL A 80 -10.48 -7.12 -19.51
CA VAL A 80 -10.33 -8.57 -19.34
C VAL A 80 -11.60 -9.21 -18.76
N HIS A 81 -12.67 -8.44 -18.60
CA HIS A 81 -13.86 -8.86 -17.86
C HIS A 81 -14.47 -10.14 -18.44
N ASP A 82 -14.68 -10.17 -19.76
CA ASP A 82 -15.32 -11.28 -20.45
C ASP A 82 -14.49 -12.57 -20.38
N GLU A 83 -13.16 -12.45 -20.42
CA GLU A 83 -12.26 -13.59 -20.25
C GLU A 83 -12.29 -14.10 -18.80
N LEU A 84 -12.28 -13.17 -17.83
CA LEU A 84 -12.19 -13.52 -16.42
C LEU A 84 -13.49 -14.07 -15.85
N CYS A 85 -14.63 -13.55 -16.30
CA CYS A 85 -15.99 -13.82 -15.81
C CYS A 85 -16.75 -14.83 -16.69
N SER A 86 -16.05 -15.55 -17.56
CA SER A 86 -16.66 -16.55 -18.43
C SER A 86 -17.28 -17.72 -17.64
N PRO A 87 -18.50 -18.16 -17.99
CA PRO A 87 -19.13 -19.30 -17.34
C PRO A 87 -18.32 -20.57 -17.60
N GLY A 88 -17.88 -21.24 -16.54
CA GLY A 88 -17.08 -22.47 -16.62
C GLY A 88 -15.58 -22.28 -16.39
N ARG A 89 -15.09 -21.04 -16.23
CA ARG A 89 -13.72 -20.82 -15.78
C ARG A 89 -13.57 -21.27 -14.33
N ALA A 90 -12.71 -22.27 -14.10
CA ALA A 90 -12.37 -22.71 -12.76
C ALA A 90 -11.74 -21.54 -11.98
N GLY A 91 -12.38 -21.13 -10.89
CA GLY A 91 -11.78 -20.21 -9.94
C GLY A 91 -10.55 -20.85 -9.30
N ALA A 92 -9.51 -20.06 -9.06
CA ALA A 92 -8.44 -20.50 -8.16
C ALA A 92 -9.08 -20.81 -6.80
N ALA A 93 -8.76 -21.98 -6.23
CA ALA A 93 -9.19 -22.33 -4.88
C ALA A 93 -8.85 -21.17 -3.93
N LEU A 94 -9.79 -20.80 -3.06
CA LEU A 94 -9.60 -19.78 -2.02
C LEU A 94 -8.66 -20.34 -0.95
N ALA A 95 -7.39 -20.54 -1.30
CA ALA A 95 -6.35 -20.83 -0.32
C ALA A 95 -6.26 -19.61 0.62
N SER A 96 -6.25 -19.87 1.92
CA SER A 96 -6.06 -18.82 2.91
C SER A 96 -4.71 -18.16 2.65
N ARG A 97 -4.76 -16.90 2.25
CA ARG A 97 -3.57 -16.13 1.90
C ARG A 97 -2.87 -15.71 3.19
N PRO A 98 -1.53 -15.77 3.28
CA PRO A 98 -0.82 -15.30 4.46
C PRO A 98 -1.21 -13.85 4.79
N PRO A 99 -1.29 -13.50 6.09
CA PRO A 99 -1.62 -12.14 6.51
C PRO A 99 -0.61 -11.14 5.95
N LEU A 100 -1.05 -9.89 5.77
CA LEU A 100 -0.16 -8.80 5.35
C LEU A 100 0.91 -8.60 6.42
N ARG A 101 2.17 -8.49 5.98
CA ARG A 101 3.29 -8.16 6.85
C ARG A 101 3.41 -6.64 6.93
N GLU A 102 3.78 -6.13 8.10
CA GLU A 102 4.10 -4.72 8.26
C GLU A 102 5.45 -4.45 7.57
N SER A 103 5.51 -3.41 6.72
CA SER A 103 6.77 -2.99 6.11
C SER A 103 7.62 -2.16 7.10
N PRO A 104 8.95 -2.06 6.91
CA PRO A 104 9.81 -1.24 7.77
C PRO A 104 9.34 0.21 7.89
N ALA A 105 8.82 0.80 6.81
CA ALA A 105 8.24 2.14 6.82
C ALA A 105 6.96 2.22 7.68
N GLN A 106 6.11 1.18 7.64
CA GLN A 106 4.91 1.10 8.49
C GLN A 106 5.27 0.89 9.96
N GLU A 107 6.24 0.04 10.25
CA GLU A 107 6.75 -0.19 11.59
C GLU A 107 7.32 1.10 12.18
N TYR A 108 8.16 1.82 11.42
CA TYR A 108 8.67 3.13 11.82
C TYR A 108 7.51 4.11 12.08
N ALA A 109 6.54 4.21 11.16
CA ALA A 109 5.42 5.11 11.32
C ALA A 109 4.56 4.76 12.55
N ARG A 110 4.44 3.49 12.90
CA ARG A 110 3.75 3.05 14.12
C ARG A 110 4.51 3.52 15.36
N HIS A 111 5.80 3.25 15.44
CA HIS A 111 6.64 3.67 16.57
C HIS A 111 6.70 5.20 16.71
N ALA A 112 6.91 5.93 15.61
CA ALA A 112 6.92 7.38 15.61
C ALA A 112 5.59 7.97 16.07
N SER A 113 4.45 7.41 15.65
CA SER A 113 3.13 7.86 16.10
C SER A 113 2.94 7.64 17.61
N ALA A 114 3.35 6.49 18.14
CA ALA A 114 3.28 6.20 19.57
C ALA A 114 4.22 7.12 20.38
N GLY A 115 5.46 7.28 19.92
CA GLY A 115 6.43 8.18 20.55
C GLY A 115 5.97 9.64 20.58
N SER A 116 5.34 10.11 19.50
CA SER A 116 4.76 11.45 19.43
C SER A 116 3.65 11.68 20.45
N LEU A 117 2.78 10.69 20.62
CA LEU A 117 1.69 10.74 21.60
C LEU A 117 2.23 10.80 23.03
N VAL A 118 3.22 9.97 23.34
CA VAL A 118 3.88 9.97 24.66
C VAL A 118 4.59 11.30 24.89
N GLY A 119 5.36 11.79 23.91
CA GLY A 119 6.05 13.07 23.99
C GLY A 119 5.10 14.25 24.20
N ALA A 120 3.97 14.27 23.50
CA ALA A 120 2.93 15.28 23.67
C ALA A 120 2.28 15.21 25.07
N ALA A 121 1.99 14.01 25.57
CA ALA A 121 1.42 13.83 26.90
C ALA A 121 2.39 14.30 28.01
N VAL A 122 3.68 13.96 27.90
CA VAL A 122 4.72 14.43 28.83
C VAL A 122 4.86 15.95 28.76
N THR A 123 4.88 16.52 27.56
CA THR A 123 4.95 17.98 27.36
C THR A 123 3.76 18.67 28.02
N LEU A 124 2.55 18.13 27.86
CA LEU A 124 1.36 18.66 28.52
C LEU A 124 1.43 18.55 30.04
N LEU A 125 1.88 17.41 30.58
CA LEU A 125 1.98 17.18 32.03
C LEU A 125 3.04 18.05 32.69
N VAL A 126 4.16 18.30 32.02
CA VAL A 126 5.27 19.09 32.59
C VAL A 126 5.02 20.57 32.40
N LYS A 127 4.67 20.99 31.18
CA LYS A 127 4.58 22.41 30.82
C LYS A 127 3.19 23.00 30.99
N HIS A 128 2.16 22.16 31.12
CA HIS A 128 0.76 22.58 31.25
C HIS A 128 0.28 23.50 30.09
N ASP A 129 0.92 23.38 28.92
CA ASP A 129 0.62 24.16 27.72
C ASP A 129 0.22 23.24 26.57
N GLY A 130 -1.03 23.38 26.12
CA GLY A 130 -1.56 22.61 25.00
C GLY A 130 -0.94 22.98 23.64
N ALA A 131 -0.47 24.21 23.45
CA ALA A 131 0.18 24.63 22.21
C ALA A 131 1.55 23.94 22.07
N GLU A 132 2.31 23.83 23.16
CA GLU A 132 3.58 23.10 23.14
C GLU A 132 3.38 21.58 23.02
N ALA A 133 2.35 21.02 23.67
CA ALA A 133 1.98 19.61 23.48
C ALA A 133 1.58 19.32 22.02
N ALA A 134 0.89 20.26 21.36
CA ALA A 134 0.54 20.19 19.95
C ALA A 134 1.77 20.21 19.04
N GLU A 135 2.74 21.10 19.29
CA GLU A 135 4.02 21.11 18.56
C GLU A 135 4.78 19.80 18.73
N ALA A 136 4.85 19.27 19.97
CA ALA A 136 5.50 17.99 20.24
C ALA A 136 4.84 16.82 19.49
N ALA A 137 3.51 16.80 19.41
CA ALA A 137 2.76 15.81 18.64
C ALA A 137 3.03 15.92 17.12
N LEU A 138 3.07 17.14 16.60
CA LEU A 138 3.28 17.40 15.17
C LEU A 138 4.72 17.09 14.74
N ALA A 139 5.70 17.38 15.60
CA ALA A 139 7.13 17.16 15.33
C ALA A 139 7.48 15.68 15.11
N GLY A 140 6.82 14.76 15.83
CA GLY A 140 7.05 13.32 15.65
C GLY A 140 6.12 12.64 14.64
N SER A 141 5.21 13.39 13.99
CA SER A 141 4.25 12.83 13.05
C SER A 141 4.96 12.20 11.83
N PRO A 142 4.76 10.91 11.53
CA PRO A 142 5.47 10.20 10.46
C PRO A 142 4.86 10.45 9.08
N LYS A 143 4.53 11.71 8.74
CA LYS A 143 3.84 12.04 7.49
C LYS A 143 4.62 11.57 6.28
N ALA A 144 5.93 11.84 6.20
CA ALA A 144 6.74 11.40 5.06
C ALA A 144 6.73 9.87 4.88
N ALA A 145 6.89 9.12 5.98
CA ALA A 145 6.88 7.66 5.98
C ALA A 145 5.52 7.05 5.60
N ARG A 146 4.42 7.81 5.70
CA ARG A 146 3.08 7.38 5.27
C ARG A 146 2.75 7.82 3.83
N TYR A 147 2.98 9.09 3.51
CA TYR A 147 2.58 9.69 2.23
C TYR A 147 3.43 9.20 1.07
N GLY A 148 4.75 9.06 1.25
CA GLY A 148 5.67 8.63 0.20
C GLY A 148 5.31 7.24 -0.35
N PRO A 149 5.32 6.19 0.48
CA PRO A 149 4.95 4.84 0.04
C PRO A 149 3.52 4.77 -0.50
N ALA A 150 2.55 5.47 0.10
CA ALA A 150 1.17 5.47 -0.38
C ALA A 150 1.03 6.09 -1.78
N ALA A 151 1.72 7.20 -2.05
CA ALA A 151 1.73 7.83 -3.37
C ALA A 151 2.45 6.95 -4.40
N PHE A 152 3.60 6.39 -4.03
CA PHE A 152 4.36 5.48 -4.89
C PHE A 152 3.51 4.27 -5.32
N HIS A 153 2.84 3.59 -4.38
CA HIS A 153 1.99 2.44 -4.70
C HIS A 153 0.80 2.81 -5.58
N ALA A 154 0.18 3.98 -5.38
CA ALA A 154 -0.91 4.44 -6.24
C ALA A 154 -0.44 4.72 -7.68
N VAL A 155 0.74 5.34 -7.83
CA VAL A 155 1.34 5.58 -9.16
C VAL A 155 1.76 4.26 -9.81
N LEU A 156 2.39 3.34 -9.06
CA LEU A 156 2.77 2.01 -9.55
C LEU A 156 1.54 1.21 -9.99
N GLY A 157 0.47 1.18 -9.18
CA GLY A 157 -0.78 0.52 -9.53
C GLY A 157 -1.42 1.09 -10.80
N THR A 158 -1.34 2.42 -10.98
CA THR A 158 -1.78 3.10 -12.20
C THR A 158 -0.94 2.67 -13.41
N ALA A 159 0.38 2.64 -13.27
CA ALA A 159 1.29 2.23 -14.34
C ALA A 159 1.05 0.78 -14.77
N LEU A 160 0.90 -0.13 -13.80
CA LEU A 160 0.56 -1.54 -14.04
C LEU A 160 -0.79 -1.69 -14.74
N ALA A 161 -1.83 -1.00 -14.28
CA ALA A 161 -3.14 -1.06 -14.91
C ALA A 161 -3.09 -0.56 -16.36
N ARG A 162 -2.36 0.54 -16.62
CA ARG A 162 -2.17 1.09 -17.97
C ARG A 162 -1.35 0.19 -18.89
N SER A 163 -0.49 -0.67 -18.33
CA SER A 163 0.23 -1.70 -19.10
C SER A 163 -0.56 -3.00 -19.25
N GLY A 164 -1.86 -3.00 -18.92
CA GLY A 164 -2.73 -4.19 -19.04
C GLY A 164 -2.62 -5.19 -17.89
N VAL A 165 -1.92 -4.84 -16.81
CA VAL A 165 -1.79 -5.72 -15.63
C VAL A 165 -2.91 -5.45 -14.64
N LEU A 166 -3.82 -6.41 -14.48
CA LEU A 166 -4.86 -6.35 -13.47
C LEU A 166 -4.34 -6.77 -12.08
N VAL A 167 -4.08 -5.80 -11.22
CA VAL A 167 -3.76 -6.04 -9.80
C VAL A 167 -5.05 -6.39 -9.05
N ARG A 168 -5.25 -7.68 -8.74
CA ARG A 168 -6.45 -8.15 -8.00
C ARG A 168 -6.54 -7.65 -6.57
N ASP A 169 -5.41 -7.52 -5.88
CA ASP A 169 -5.34 -7.18 -4.46
C ASP A 169 -4.33 -6.02 -4.28
N PRO A 170 -4.78 -4.76 -4.40
CA PRO A 170 -3.90 -3.60 -4.36
C PRO A 170 -3.27 -3.40 -2.97
N GLU A 171 -3.87 -3.92 -1.90
CA GLU A 171 -3.31 -3.87 -0.54
C GLU A 171 -2.03 -4.70 -0.39
N ARG A 172 -1.78 -5.62 -1.34
CA ARG A 172 -0.56 -6.45 -1.38
C ARG A 172 0.54 -5.89 -2.25
N LEU A 173 0.27 -4.89 -3.07
CA LEU A 173 1.31 -4.23 -3.86
C LEU A 173 2.48 -3.72 -3.00
N PRO A 174 2.26 -3.16 -1.79
CA PRO A 174 3.34 -2.79 -0.88
C PRO A 174 4.22 -3.97 -0.42
N MET A 175 3.69 -5.19 -0.44
CA MET A 175 4.48 -6.36 -0.03
C MET A 175 5.61 -6.69 -1.01
N LEU A 176 5.56 -6.16 -2.24
CA LEU A 176 6.64 -6.34 -3.21
C LEU A 176 7.97 -5.77 -2.71
N GLU A 177 7.94 -4.71 -1.88
CA GLU A 177 9.14 -4.15 -1.24
C GLU A 177 9.87 -5.19 -0.36
N MET A 178 9.11 -6.12 0.22
CA MET A 178 9.63 -7.16 1.11
C MET A 178 9.79 -8.52 0.41
N ALA A 179 9.48 -8.60 -0.89
CA ALA A 179 9.66 -9.83 -1.64
C ALA A 179 11.15 -10.11 -1.79
N GLY A 180 11.62 -11.25 -1.28
CA GLY A 180 12.99 -11.72 -1.47
C GLY A 180 13.07 -12.95 -2.39
N THR A 181 11.93 -13.45 -2.86
CA THR A 181 11.86 -14.68 -3.65
C THR A 181 10.69 -14.60 -4.61
N VAL A 182 10.94 -14.96 -5.86
CA VAL A 182 9.90 -15.18 -6.87
C VAL A 182 9.83 -16.67 -7.18
N VAL A 183 8.63 -17.21 -7.16
CA VAL A 183 8.37 -18.60 -7.54
C VAL A 183 7.52 -18.58 -8.80
N LEU A 184 8.04 -19.17 -9.87
CA LEU A 184 7.40 -19.15 -11.19
C LEU A 184 6.99 -20.56 -11.56
N HIS A 185 5.67 -20.74 -11.70
CA HIS A 185 5.12 -21.96 -12.26
C HIS A 185 5.31 -21.94 -13.79
N PRO A 186 5.65 -23.07 -14.44
CA PRO A 186 5.91 -23.13 -15.88
C PRO A 186 4.78 -22.57 -16.74
N SER A 187 3.52 -22.73 -16.31
CA SER A 187 2.37 -22.13 -16.99
C SER A 187 2.39 -20.60 -17.10
N ALA A 188 3.22 -19.91 -16.31
CA ALA A 188 3.41 -18.47 -16.38
C ALA A 188 4.56 -18.06 -17.31
N LEU A 189 5.42 -19.00 -17.70
CA LEU A 189 6.59 -18.80 -18.56
C LEU A 189 6.45 -19.52 -19.90
N ARG A 190 5.26 -20.04 -20.20
CA ARG A 190 4.97 -20.77 -21.43
C ARG A 190 3.89 -20.06 -22.22
N THR A 191 4.03 -20.10 -23.53
CA THR A 191 2.98 -19.68 -24.45
C THR A 191 1.82 -20.68 -24.41
N ALA A 192 0.67 -20.29 -24.98
CA ALA A 192 -0.47 -21.19 -25.13
C ALA A 192 -0.16 -22.45 -25.98
N ARG A 193 0.92 -22.43 -26.78
CA ARG A 193 1.38 -23.57 -27.58
C ARG A 193 2.25 -24.55 -26.79
N GLY A 194 2.65 -24.16 -25.58
CA GLY A 194 3.50 -24.97 -24.70
C GLY A 194 4.99 -24.70 -24.85
N ASP A 195 5.41 -23.83 -25.77
CA ASP A 195 6.80 -23.37 -25.90
C ASP A 195 7.14 -22.34 -24.82
N ALA A 196 8.44 -22.13 -24.54
CA ALA A 196 8.90 -21.03 -23.71
C ALA A 196 8.36 -19.69 -24.22
N ASP A 197 7.85 -18.87 -23.30
CA ASP A 197 7.44 -17.51 -23.61
C ASP A 197 8.67 -16.65 -23.94
N PRO A 198 8.63 -15.79 -24.97
CA PRO A 198 9.73 -14.88 -25.28
C PRO A 198 10.15 -13.97 -24.11
N TRP A 199 9.25 -13.74 -23.14
CA TRP A 199 9.54 -12.98 -21.93
C TRP A 199 10.15 -13.81 -20.79
N ALA A 200 10.28 -15.13 -20.93
CA ALA A 200 10.76 -15.98 -19.86
C ALA A 200 12.16 -15.58 -19.38
N GLU A 201 13.13 -15.51 -20.28
CA GLU A 201 14.49 -15.06 -19.96
C GLU A 201 14.51 -13.61 -19.41
N PRO A 202 13.91 -12.60 -20.10
CA PRO A 202 13.85 -11.24 -19.59
C PRO A 202 13.26 -11.10 -18.17
N VAL A 203 12.23 -11.89 -17.84
CA VAL A 203 11.58 -11.88 -16.52
C VAL A 203 12.50 -12.47 -15.44
N LEU A 204 13.15 -13.60 -15.73
CA LEU A 204 14.08 -14.24 -14.79
C LEU A 204 15.31 -13.34 -14.54
N ASP A 205 15.84 -12.75 -15.60
CA ASP A 205 16.96 -11.80 -15.54
C ASP A 205 16.58 -10.51 -14.79
N ALA A 206 15.37 -9.97 -15.01
CA ALA A 206 14.85 -8.85 -14.24
C ALA A 206 14.70 -9.20 -12.74
N ALA A 207 14.22 -10.40 -12.41
CA ALA A 207 14.11 -10.85 -11.02
C ALA A 207 15.48 -10.95 -10.33
N ARG A 208 16.48 -11.49 -11.03
CA ARG A 208 17.86 -11.56 -10.54
C ARG A 208 18.47 -10.18 -10.33
N ARG A 209 18.30 -9.26 -11.30
CA ARG A 209 18.75 -7.85 -11.15
C ARG A 209 18.09 -7.14 -9.98
N ALA A 210 16.84 -7.50 -9.68
CA ALA A 210 16.13 -7.00 -8.51
C ALA A 210 16.59 -7.66 -7.18
N GLY A 211 17.55 -8.59 -7.23
CA GLY A 211 18.07 -9.29 -6.05
C GLY A 211 17.11 -10.34 -5.49
N LEU A 212 16.11 -10.77 -6.26
CA LEU A 212 15.19 -11.83 -5.85
C LEU A 212 15.84 -13.19 -6.04
N ARG A 213 15.62 -14.10 -5.08
CA ARG A 213 15.86 -15.52 -5.29
C ARG A 213 14.83 -16.05 -6.28
N VAL A 214 15.29 -16.65 -7.38
CA VAL A 214 14.44 -17.15 -8.45
C VAL A 214 14.27 -18.66 -8.31
N ILE A 215 13.02 -19.09 -8.11
CA ILE A 215 12.65 -20.51 -8.05
C ILE A 215 11.73 -20.81 -9.23
N VAL A 216 12.12 -21.77 -10.05
CA VAL A 216 11.33 -22.24 -11.21
C VAL A 216 10.97 -23.71 -10.97
N MET A 217 9.76 -24.13 -11.36
CA MET A 217 9.44 -25.56 -11.34
C MET A 217 9.97 -26.23 -12.62
N ASP A 218 10.45 -27.44 -12.49
CA ASP A 218 11.04 -28.22 -13.58
C ASP A 218 10.02 -28.43 -14.72
N ASP A 219 10.40 -28.02 -15.93
CA ASP A 219 9.61 -28.16 -17.16
C ASP A 219 10.55 -28.23 -18.37
N PRO A 220 10.46 -29.28 -19.21
CA PRO A 220 11.32 -29.44 -20.39
C PRO A 220 11.27 -28.27 -21.37
N ALA A 221 10.14 -27.54 -21.43
CA ALA A 221 10.00 -26.40 -22.32
C ALA A 221 10.84 -25.19 -21.85
N LEU A 222 11.39 -25.22 -20.64
CA LEU A 222 12.15 -24.12 -20.03
C LEU A 222 13.63 -24.48 -19.81
N GLU A 223 14.14 -25.56 -20.42
CA GLU A 223 15.53 -26.01 -20.26
C GLU A 223 16.54 -24.89 -20.54
N ASP A 224 16.31 -24.08 -21.59
CA ASP A 224 17.20 -22.99 -22.01
C ASP A 224 17.29 -21.85 -20.98
N VAL A 225 16.21 -21.62 -20.20
CA VAL A 225 16.14 -20.52 -19.22
C VAL A 225 16.37 -20.99 -17.78
N THR A 226 16.39 -22.30 -17.56
CA THR A 226 16.66 -22.94 -16.27
C THR A 226 17.98 -22.50 -15.62
N PRO A 227 19.08 -22.23 -16.36
CA PRO A 227 20.32 -21.70 -15.79
C PRO A 227 20.19 -20.31 -15.13
N LEU A 228 19.08 -19.59 -15.38
CA LEU A 228 18.77 -18.32 -14.73
C LEU A 228 18.02 -18.50 -13.40
N ALA A 229 17.61 -19.71 -13.03
CA ALA A 229 16.99 -19.97 -11.73
C ALA A 229 18.06 -20.28 -10.68
N ASP A 230 17.90 -19.74 -9.47
CA ASP A 230 18.73 -20.13 -8.31
C ASP A 230 18.36 -21.53 -7.82
N GLN A 231 17.12 -21.95 -8.05
CA GLN A 231 16.63 -23.27 -7.68
C GLN A 231 15.58 -23.76 -8.68
N VAL A 232 15.70 -25.04 -9.04
CA VAL A 232 14.72 -25.78 -9.83
C VAL A 232 14.04 -26.79 -8.91
N VAL A 233 12.72 -26.80 -8.89
CA VAL A 233 11.92 -27.71 -8.04
C VAL A 233 11.13 -28.66 -8.92
N ASP A 234 11.19 -29.97 -8.61
CA ASP A 234 10.37 -30.96 -9.29
C ASP A 234 8.88 -30.59 -9.20
N ALA A 235 8.20 -30.49 -10.35
CA ALA A 235 6.78 -30.16 -10.44
C ALA A 235 5.86 -31.14 -9.66
N ARG A 236 6.36 -32.32 -9.31
CA ARG A 236 5.64 -33.34 -8.52
C ARG A 236 5.75 -33.14 -7.02
N ARG A 237 6.59 -32.22 -6.54
CA ARG A 237 6.70 -31.89 -5.11
C ARG A 237 5.79 -30.72 -4.75
N PRO A 238 4.93 -30.84 -3.73
CA PRO A 238 4.25 -29.68 -3.18
C PRO A 238 5.29 -28.73 -2.56
N LEU A 239 5.16 -27.43 -2.89
CA LEU A 239 5.95 -26.34 -2.32
C LEU A 239 5.54 -26.03 -0.87
#